data_AF-A0AAD7LUD9-F1
#
_entry.id   AF-A0AAD7LUD9-F1
#
_cell.length_a   1.000
_cell.length_b   1.000
_cell.length_c   1.000
_cell.angle_alpha   90.00
_cell.angle_beta   90.00
_cell.angle_gamma   90.00
#
_symmetry.space_group_name_H-M   'P 1'
#
loop_
_entity.id
_entity.type
_entity.pdbx_description
1 polymer ?
#
loop_
_entity_poly.entity_id
_entity_poly.type
_entity_poly.pdbx_seq_one_letter_code
_entity_poly.pdbx_strand_id
1 'polypeptide(L)'
;MESNNRDEEKLDHKIGPNGDSISGDSTSESEVVSIEKLFESKAVPSWQKQLTLRAFVVSFVLGVLFTFIVMKLNLTTGIIPSLNVSAGLLGFFFVKTWTKLLEKSGMLKQPFTRQENTVIQTCVVATSGIAFSGGFGSYLFGMSEVVAKQSTEANDAQNIKNPALGWMIGFLFVVSFLGLFSVVPLRKIMIIDFKLVYPSGTATAHLINSFHTPQGAKLAKKQVKALGKFFSFSFLWGFFQWFFTAGDACGFANFPTFGLKAYENKFYFDFSATYVGVGMICPCLINVSLLVGGILSWGVMWPLINDRKGHWYPAELKPSSLHGLQGYKVFIAIAMILGDGLYNFFKVLGRTLFGLYNQFRKKDLSTTIPVSDRPSPVRPTSLSYDDQLRTQLFIKDQIPVWFAIVGYITIAIVSAATLPHIFHQLKWYHIVVIYIIAPTLAFCNAYGCGLTDWSLASTYGKLAIFTIGGWAGASHGGVLAGLAACGVMMNIVSTASDLMQDFKTGYMTLASPRSMFVSQVIGTAMGCIISPCVFWLFYKAFNDLGTTGSEYPAPYALVYRNMSILGVEGFSALPKNCLTLCYIFFIAAIIINAIRDLVGTKWSRFIPLPMATGNTLLFRILLCH
;
A
#
# COMPACT_ATOMS: atom_id res chain seq x y z
N MET A 1 -33.47 54.38 -1.87
CA MET A 1 -32.40 53.67 -1.15
C MET A 1 -31.78 52.69 -2.14
N GLU A 2 -30.97 53.24 -3.04
CA GLU A 2 -29.49 53.19 -3.03
C GLU A 2 -29.01 51.93 -3.78
N SER A 3 -28.74 52.06 -5.09
CA SER A 3 -27.44 52.42 -5.71
C SER A 3 -26.54 51.15 -5.87
N ASN A 4 -25.76 50.92 -6.93
CA ASN A 4 -25.25 51.83 -7.94
C ASN A 4 -24.78 51.05 -9.21
N ASN A 5 -25.00 51.72 -10.34
CA ASN A 5 -24.41 51.68 -11.68
C ASN A 5 -23.25 50.74 -12.04
N ARG A 6 -23.42 50.12 -13.23
CA ARG A 6 -22.37 49.89 -14.23
C ARG A 6 -22.43 51.07 -15.21
N ASP A 7 -21.31 51.73 -15.45
CA ASP A 7 -21.14 52.63 -16.59
C ASP A 7 -19.89 52.20 -17.37
N GLU A 8 -20.11 52.08 -18.68
CA GLU A 8 -19.13 51.89 -19.73
C GLU A 8 -18.33 53.17 -19.95
N GLU A 9 -17.02 53.06 -20.23
CA GLU A 9 -16.31 54.17 -20.86
C GLU A 9 -15.30 53.67 -21.90
N LYS A 10 -15.41 54.30 -23.08
CA LYS A 10 -14.67 54.10 -24.33
C LYS A 10 -13.18 54.45 -24.17
N LEU A 11 -12.32 53.80 -24.98
CA LEU A 11 -11.04 54.40 -25.36
C LEU A 11 -10.72 54.14 -26.85
N ASP A 12 -10.25 55.20 -27.49
CA ASP A 12 -10.14 55.44 -28.92
C ASP A 12 -9.11 54.59 -29.68
N HIS A 13 -9.46 54.20 -30.92
CA HIS A 13 -8.52 53.67 -31.91
C HIS A 13 -7.86 54.80 -32.71
N LYS A 14 -6.54 54.97 -32.57
CA LYS A 14 -5.69 55.68 -33.55
C LYS A 14 -5.14 54.68 -34.56
N ILE A 15 -5.49 54.88 -35.83
CA ILE A 15 -4.99 54.14 -37.00
C ILE A 15 -3.67 54.78 -37.46
N GLY A 16 -2.61 53.97 -37.57
CA GLY A 16 -1.43 54.29 -38.37
C GLY A 16 -1.51 53.57 -39.72
N PRO A 17 -1.05 54.18 -40.84
CA PRO A 17 -1.12 53.56 -42.14
C PRO A 17 0.14 52.72 -42.35
N ASN A 18 -0.01 51.40 -42.39
CA ASN A 18 0.68 50.52 -43.34
C ASN A 18 0.15 49.10 -43.10
N GLY A 19 -0.46 48.54 -44.13
CA GLY A 19 -1.10 47.24 -44.09
C GLY A 19 -0.10 46.12 -43.88
N ASP A 20 -0.47 45.20 -43.01
CA ASP A 20 -0.44 43.77 -43.32
C ASP A 20 -1.52 43.08 -42.49
N SER A 21 -2.33 42.28 -43.17
CA SER A 21 -3.52 41.60 -42.66
C SER A 21 -3.15 40.41 -41.77
N ILE A 22 -3.35 40.54 -40.46
CA ILE A 22 -3.40 39.38 -39.56
C ILE A 22 -4.82 38.83 -39.60
N SER A 23 -5.01 37.80 -40.42
CA SER A 23 -6.16 36.90 -40.29
C SER A 23 -5.95 36.05 -39.04
N GLY A 24 -6.89 36.17 -38.09
CA GLY A 24 -6.95 35.31 -36.93
C GLY A 24 -7.45 33.93 -37.33
N ASP A 25 -6.77 32.90 -36.83
CA ASP A 25 -7.42 31.63 -36.51
C ASP A 25 -6.63 30.89 -35.42
N SER A 26 -7.38 30.21 -34.57
CA SER A 26 -7.01 29.16 -33.62
C SER A 26 -6.15 29.53 -32.39
N THR A 27 -6.85 29.57 -31.25
CA THR A 27 -6.42 29.11 -29.92
C THR A 27 -5.12 28.30 -29.92
N SER A 28 -4.02 28.91 -29.47
CA SER A 28 -2.81 28.19 -29.12
C SER A 28 -3.07 27.28 -27.93
N GLU A 29 -3.02 25.98 -28.18
CA GLU A 29 -2.83 24.96 -27.17
C GLU A 29 -1.67 25.37 -26.26
N SER A 30 -1.91 25.31 -24.95
CA SER A 30 -0.94 25.57 -23.91
C SER A 30 0.39 24.86 -24.19
N GLU A 31 1.44 25.60 -24.56
CA GLU A 31 2.81 25.11 -24.46
C GLU A 31 3.00 24.58 -23.04
N VAL A 32 3.23 23.27 -22.91
CA VAL A 32 3.49 22.63 -21.62
C VAL A 32 4.78 23.25 -21.07
N VAL A 33 4.64 24.21 -20.17
CA VAL A 33 5.77 24.83 -19.47
C VAL A 33 6.59 23.73 -18.82
N SER A 34 7.80 23.51 -19.33
CA SER A 34 8.73 22.51 -18.82
C SER A 34 9.05 22.81 -17.35
N ILE A 35 8.80 21.84 -16.47
CA ILE A 35 8.97 22.02 -15.03
C ILE A 35 10.45 22.27 -14.74
N GLU A 36 11.36 21.57 -15.41
CA GLU A 36 12.78 21.75 -15.13
C GLU A 36 13.32 23.09 -15.65
N LYS A 37 12.74 23.69 -16.70
CA LYS A 37 13.06 25.07 -17.10
C LYS A 37 12.68 26.09 -16.03
N LEU A 38 11.59 25.88 -15.27
CA LEU A 38 11.21 26.76 -14.15
C LEU A 38 12.22 26.73 -12.99
N PHE A 39 13.05 25.68 -12.91
CA PHE A 39 14.05 25.50 -11.87
C PHE A 39 15.49 25.62 -12.37
N GLU A 40 15.71 26.01 -13.63
CA GLU A 40 17.04 26.08 -14.26
C GLU A 40 18.00 27.02 -13.50
N SER A 41 17.46 28.09 -12.90
CA SER A 41 18.21 29.04 -12.08
C SER A 41 18.61 28.51 -10.69
N LYS A 42 18.12 27.34 -10.26
CA LYS A 42 18.41 26.74 -8.95
C LYS A 42 19.28 25.51 -9.12
N ALA A 43 20.51 25.58 -8.62
CA ALA A 43 21.41 24.43 -8.59
C ALA A 43 20.82 23.28 -7.74
N VAL A 44 20.85 22.06 -8.28
CA VAL A 44 20.46 20.85 -7.54
C VAL A 44 21.53 20.54 -6.49
N PRO A 45 21.18 20.43 -5.20
CA PRO A 45 22.15 20.10 -4.15
C PRO A 45 22.73 18.69 -4.35
N SER A 46 23.99 18.50 -3.96
CA SER A 46 24.61 17.17 -3.92
C SER A 46 23.81 16.22 -3.02
N TRP A 47 23.89 14.91 -3.26
CA TRP A 47 23.11 13.91 -2.53
C TRP A 47 23.26 14.03 -1.00
N GLN A 48 24.47 14.29 -0.49
CA GLN A 48 24.72 14.49 0.94
C GLN A 48 24.00 15.73 1.51
N LYS A 49 23.88 16.81 0.72
CA LYS A 49 23.18 18.03 1.14
C LYS A 49 21.66 17.91 1.03
N GLN A 50 21.15 16.88 0.36
CA GLN A 50 19.71 16.54 0.37
C GLN A 50 19.31 15.87 1.69
N LEU A 51 20.27 15.22 2.37
CA LEU A 51 20.08 14.53 3.65
C LEU A 51 20.37 15.50 4.80
N THR A 52 19.34 16.22 5.25
CA THR A 52 19.50 17.20 6.34
C THR A 52 19.04 16.63 7.68
N LEU A 53 19.64 17.09 8.78
CA LEU A 53 19.20 16.70 10.13
C LEU A 53 17.74 17.09 10.37
N ARG A 54 17.33 18.29 9.94
CA ARG A 54 15.94 18.75 10.09
C ARG A 54 14.95 17.87 9.33
N ALA A 55 15.32 17.35 8.15
CA ALA A 55 14.50 16.41 7.42
C ALA A 55 14.27 15.13 8.22
N PHE A 56 15.31 14.55 8.82
CA PHE A 56 15.18 13.35 9.64
C PHE A 56 14.40 13.58 10.94
N VAL A 57 14.57 14.73 11.60
CA VAL A 57 13.78 15.09 12.79
C VAL A 57 12.29 15.21 12.45
N VAL A 58 11.96 15.93 11.37
CA VAL A 58 10.56 16.02 10.90
C VAL A 58 10.02 14.66 10.48
N SER A 59 10.85 13.85 9.81
CA SER A 59 10.49 12.48 9.41
C SER A 59 10.24 11.58 10.60
N PHE A 60 10.97 11.74 11.71
CA PHE A 60 10.74 10.99 12.94
C PHE A 60 9.39 11.33 13.55
N VAL A 61 9.09 12.62 13.72
CA VAL A 61 7.81 13.06 14.30
C VAL A 61 6.63 12.61 13.43
N LEU A 62 6.72 12.83 12.11
CA LEU A 62 5.69 12.39 11.17
C LEU A 62 5.62 10.86 11.06
N GLY A 63 6.76 10.17 11.14
CA GLY A 63 6.84 8.72 11.11
C GLY A 63 6.09 8.08 12.28
N VAL A 64 6.24 8.63 13.50
CA VAL A 64 5.45 8.21 14.67
C VAL A 64 3.96 8.43 14.42
N LEU A 65 3.57 9.65 14.01
CA LEU A 65 2.16 9.99 13.76
C LEU A 65 1.51 9.05 12.72
N PHE A 66 2.16 8.85 11.58
CA PHE A 66 1.65 8.02 10.50
C PHE A 66 1.64 6.54 10.90
N THR A 67 2.59 6.09 11.72
CA THR A 67 2.59 4.73 12.27
C THR A 67 1.35 4.47 13.12
N PHE A 68 0.91 5.41 13.96
CA PHE A 68 -0.36 5.28 14.70
C PHE A 68 -1.57 5.15 13.78
N ILE A 69 -1.62 5.96 12.71
CA ILE A 69 -2.71 5.91 11.73
C ILE A 69 -2.73 4.55 11.03
N VAL A 70 -1.58 4.10 10.51
CA VAL A 70 -1.45 2.81 9.83
C VAL A 70 -1.77 1.66 10.78
N MET A 71 -1.28 1.69 12.01
CA MET A 71 -1.54 0.65 13.01
C MET A 71 -3.04 0.54 13.31
N LYS A 72 -3.70 1.67 13.55
CA LYS A 72 -5.15 1.72 13.76
C LYS A 72 -5.88 1.11 12.57
N LEU A 73 -5.56 1.55 11.34
CA LEU A 73 -6.17 1.04 10.13
C LEU A 73 -5.91 -0.46 9.95
N ASN A 74 -4.72 -0.95 10.31
CA ASN A 74 -4.35 -2.37 10.24
C ASN A 74 -5.18 -3.23 11.21
N LEU A 75 -5.33 -2.80 12.46
CA LEU A 75 -6.05 -3.51 13.51
C LEU A 75 -7.58 -3.48 13.34
N THR A 76 -8.11 -2.49 12.61
CA THR A 76 -9.56 -2.33 12.40
C THR A 76 -9.99 -2.82 11.02
N THR A 77 -9.41 -2.25 9.97
CA THR A 77 -9.82 -2.47 8.57
C THR A 77 -8.85 -3.36 7.79
N GLY A 78 -7.57 -3.41 8.14
CA GLY A 78 -6.53 -4.09 7.35
C GLY A 78 -6.34 -3.59 5.91
N ILE A 79 -7.01 -2.50 5.49
CA ILE A 79 -6.80 -1.83 4.21
C ILE A 79 -6.13 -0.49 4.49
N ILE A 80 -4.93 -0.29 3.93
CA ILE A 80 -4.15 0.92 4.15
C ILE A 80 -3.98 1.64 2.81
N PRO A 81 -4.44 2.90 2.71
CA PRO A 81 -4.20 3.69 1.52
C PRO A 81 -2.74 4.13 1.42
N SER A 82 -2.33 4.54 0.22
CA SER A 82 -1.03 5.19 -0.01
C SER A 82 -0.95 6.50 0.78
N LEU A 83 0.11 6.66 1.57
CA LEU A 83 0.32 7.83 2.45
C LEU A 83 1.38 8.81 1.90
N ASN A 84 1.93 8.55 0.71
CA ASN A 84 3.04 9.31 0.12
C ASN A 84 2.70 10.80 -0.09
N VAL A 85 1.51 11.09 -0.64
CA VAL A 85 1.02 12.47 -0.87
C VAL A 85 0.87 13.22 0.44
N SER A 86 0.29 12.58 1.45
CA SER A 86 0.10 13.15 2.80
C SER A 86 1.42 13.42 3.49
N ALA A 87 2.38 12.50 3.40
CA ALA A 87 3.73 12.66 3.93
C ALA A 87 4.47 13.84 3.28
N GLY A 88 4.39 13.97 1.95
CA GLY A 88 5.01 15.09 1.22
C GLY A 88 4.38 16.47 1.51
N LEU A 89 3.06 16.54 1.74
CA LEU A 89 2.36 17.76 2.14
C LEU A 89 2.72 18.20 3.57
N LEU A 90 2.63 17.28 4.53
CA LEU A 90 2.93 17.59 5.93
C LEU A 90 4.43 17.85 6.12
N GLY A 91 5.30 17.09 5.45
CA GLY A 91 6.73 17.36 5.40
C GLY A 91 7.04 18.79 4.99
N PHE A 92 6.42 19.27 3.90
CA PHE A 92 6.54 20.65 3.47
C PHE A 92 6.10 21.65 4.54
N PHE A 93 4.94 21.43 5.17
CA PHE A 93 4.39 22.32 6.17
C PHE A 93 5.29 22.44 7.41
N PHE A 94 5.74 21.31 7.96
CA PHE A 94 6.58 21.29 9.17
C PHE A 94 7.95 21.90 8.91
N VAL A 95 8.62 21.55 7.80
CA VAL A 95 9.92 22.15 7.49
C VAL A 95 9.80 23.62 7.19
N LYS A 96 8.77 24.06 6.46
CA LYS A 96 8.58 25.50 6.17
C LYS A 96 8.28 26.31 7.44
N THR A 97 7.60 25.71 8.41
CA THR A 97 7.40 26.32 9.73
C THR A 97 8.73 26.38 10.50
N TRP A 98 9.50 25.29 10.49
CA TRP A 98 10.82 25.22 11.10
C TRP A 98 11.80 26.25 10.50
N THR A 99 11.86 26.40 9.18
CA THR A 99 12.74 27.37 8.53
C THR A 99 12.35 28.80 8.86
N LYS A 100 11.06 29.13 8.93
CA LYS A 100 10.61 30.47 9.35
C LYS A 100 11.01 30.80 10.78
N LEU A 101 10.97 29.82 11.69
CA LEU A 101 11.42 30.02 13.07
C LEU A 101 12.93 30.23 13.15
N LEU A 102 13.71 29.49 12.34
CA LEU A 102 15.16 29.67 12.25
C LEU A 102 15.57 30.98 11.57
N GLU A 103 14.83 31.43 10.55
CA GLU A 103 15.02 32.74 9.91
C GLU A 103 14.85 33.87 10.92
N LYS A 104 13.80 33.81 11.75
CA LYS A 104 13.59 34.77 12.85
C LYS A 104 14.72 34.75 13.89
N SER A 105 15.42 33.63 14.03
CA SER A 105 16.52 33.45 14.98
C SER A 105 17.91 33.69 14.36
N GLY A 106 17.98 34.06 13.06
CA GLY A 106 19.25 34.29 12.35
C GLY A 106 20.11 33.04 12.08
N MET A 107 19.61 31.84 12.37
CA MET A 107 20.39 30.58 12.30
C MET A 107 20.14 29.76 11.03
N LEU A 108 19.52 30.33 9.99
CA LEU A 108 19.21 29.59 8.76
C LEU A 108 20.48 29.30 7.94
N LYS A 109 20.97 28.06 7.99
CA LYS A 109 22.17 27.64 7.23
C LYS A 109 21.88 27.24 5.77
N GLN A 110 20.69 26.71 5.46
CA GLN A 110 20.37 26.17 4.14
C GLN A 110 18.88 26.36 3.76
N PRO A 111 18.56 26.72 2.51
CA PRO A 111 17.18 26.86 2.04
C PRO A 111 16.49 25.50 1.94
N PHE A 112 15.16 25.47 2.07
CA PHE A 112 14.37 24.24 1.92
C PHE A 112 14.15 23.90 0.44
N THR A 113 14.59 22.71 0.03
CA THR A 113 14.58 22.26 -1.38
C THR A 113 13.53 21.19 -1.63
N ARG A 114 13.14 21.01 -2.90
CA ARG A 114 12.20 19.94 -3.27
C ARG A 114 12.77 18.54 -3.00
N GLN A 115 14.08 18.37 -3.16
CA GLN A 115 14.77 17.10 -2.91
C GLN A 115 14.75 16.74 -1.42
N GLU A 116 14.91 17.72 -0.55
CA GLU A 116 14.76 17.54 0.90
C GLU A 116 13.34 17.13 1.28
N ASN A 117 12.31 17.71 0.64
CA ASN A 117 10.93 17.29 0.86
C ASN A 117 10.66 15.84 0.39
N THR A 118 11.25 15.45 -0.75
CA THR A 118 11.19 14.06 -1.22
C THR A 118 11.86 13.11 -0.23
N VAL A 119 13.03 13.48 0.33
CA VAL A 119 13.71 12.69 1.37
C VAL A 119 12.80 12.46 2.58
N ILE A 120 12.08 13.49 3.04
CA ILE A 120 11.13 13.37 4.16
C ILE A 120 9.99 12.42 3.81
N GLN A 121 9.39 12.59 2.64
CA GLN A 121 8.31 11.71 2.19
C GLN A 121 8.74 10.25 2.15
N THR A 122 9.91 9.95 1.57
CA THR A 122 10.49 8.60 1.53
C THR A 122 10.69 8.04 2.94
N CYS A 123 11.31 8.80 3.84
CA CYS A 123 11.58 8.34 5.21
C CYS A 123 10.29 8.03 5.99
N VAL A 124 9.28 8.91 5.90
CA VAL A 124 7.99 8.73 6.59
C VAL A 124 7.22 7.53 6.03
N VAL A 125 7.20 7.36 4.72
CA VAL A 125 6.54 6.22 4.08
C VAL A 125 7.25 4.92 4.41
N ALA A 126 8.59 4.88 4.39
CA ALA A 126 9.36 3.72 4.83
C ALA A 126 9.10 3.36 6.29
N THR A 127 9.04 4.36 7.18
CA THR A 127 8.77 4.17 8.61
C THR A 127 7.37 3.60 8.84
N SER A 128 6.35 4.24 8.27
CA SER A 128 4.95 3.84 8.47
C SER A 128 4.57 2.57 7.69
N GLY A 129 5.27 2.27 6.59
CA GLY A 129 5.11 1.05 5.81
C GLY A 129 5.43 -0.22 6.60
N ILE A 130 6.37 -0.16 7.55
CA ILE A 130 6.67 -1.29 8.45
C ILE A 130 5.49 -1.63 9.36
N ALA A 131 4.63 -0.66 9.69
CA ALA A 131 3.40 -0.95 10.46
C ALA A 131 2.39 -1.80 9.68
N PHE A 132 2.47 -1.78 8.34
CA PHE A 132 1.70 -2.66 7.47
C PHE A 132 2.41 -3.99 7.23
N SER A 133 3.63 -3.93 6.67
CA SER A 133 4.39 -5.11 6.25
C SER A 133 4.91 -5.95 7.42
N GLY A 134 5.04 -5.35 8.61
CA GLY A 134 5.41 -6.01 9.86
C GLY A 134 4.34 -6.92 10.46
N GLY A 135 3.14 -6.96 9.88
CA GLY A 135 2.16 -8.01 10.18
C GLY A 135 1.39 -7.88 11.50
N PHE A 136 1.42 -6.71 12.13
CA PHE A 136 0.83 -6.45 13.45
C PHE A 136 -0.70 -6.63 13.51
N GLY A 137 -1.40 -6.49 12.39
CA GLY A 137 -2.83 -6.84 12.26
C GLY A 137 -3.09 -8.12 11.46
N SER A 138 -2.04 -8.84 11.04
CA SER A 138 -2.11 -9.98 10.13
C SER A 138 -1.23 -11.15 10.59
N TYR A 139 -0.20 -11.54 9.84
CA TYR A 139 0.53 -12.78 10.09
C TYR A 139 1.24 -12.81 11.45
N LEU A 140 1.79 -11.69 11.93
CA LEU A 140 2.56 -11.63 13.17
C LEU A 140 1.63 -11.81 14.37
N PHE A 141 0.52 -11.06 14.38
CA PHE A 141 -0.46 -11.18 15.44
C PHE A 141 -1.28 -12.48 15.37
N GLY A 142 -1.38 -13.08 14.17
CA GLY A 142 -1.93 -14.43 13.97
C GLY A 142 -1.15 -15.55 14.68
N MET A 143 0.09 -15.28 15.11
CA MET A 143 0.89 -16.19 15.93
C MET A 143 0.51 -16.15 17.41
N SER A 144 -0.24 -15.14 17.85
CA SER A 144 -0.55 -14.93 19.28
C SER A 144 -1.54 -15.96 19.82
N GLU A 145 -1.47 -16.19 21.13
CA GLU A 145 -2.41 -17.06 21.84
C GLU A 145 -3.86 -16.53 21.79
N VAL A 146 -4.02 -15.20 21.77
CA VAL A 146 -5.34 -14.56 21.68
C VAL A 146 -6.04 -14.95 20.39
N VAL A 147 -5.32 -14.93 19.27
CA VAL A 147 -5.86 -15.35 17.96
C VAL A 147 -5.96 -16.87 17.89
N ALA A 148 -5.01 -17.61 18.45
CA ALA A 148 -5.05 -19.06 18.50
C ALA A 148 -6.30 -19.59 19.21
N LYS A 149 -6.63 -19.07 20.39
CA LYS A 149 -7.83 -19.47 21.15
C LYS A 149 -9.15 -19.28 20.39
N GLN A 150 -9.15 -18.46 19.34
CA GLN A 150 -10.31 -18.24 18.47
C GLN A 150 -10.38 -19.21 17.29
N SER A 151 -9.27 -19.88 16.96
CA SER A 151 -9.23 -21.01 16.02
C SER A 151 -9.48 -22.31 16.81
N THR A 152 -10.21 -23.26 16.23
CA THR A 152 -10.51 -24.55 16.90
C THR A 152 -9.39 -25.58 16.78
N GLU A 153 -8.44 -25.37 15.86
CA GLU A 153 -7.38 -26.31 15.46
C GLU A 153 -5.98 -25.69 15.58
N ALA A 154 -4.95 -26.54 15.73
CA ALA A 154 -3.55 -26.15 15.86
C ALA A 154 -3.23 -25.15 17.00
N ASN A 155 -3.86 -25.34 18.17
CA ASN A 155 -3.64 -24.53 19.38
C ASN A 155 -2.50 -25.02 20.28
N ASP A 156 -1.66 -25.90 19.76
CA ASP A 156 -0.51 -26.41 20.49
C ASP A 156 0.51 -25.30 20.75
N ALA A 157 1.25 -25.40 21.85
CA ALA A 157 2.32 -24.45 22.21
C ALA A 157 3.37 -24.28 21.10
N GLN A 158 3.58 -25.29 20.25
CA GLN A 158 4.48 -25.22 19.09
C GLN A 158 4.01 -24.29 17.97
N ASN A 159 2.71 -23.93 17.93
CA ASN A 159 2.10 -23.08 16.91
C ASN A 159 1.71 -21.68 17.42
N ILE A 160 2.21 -21.33 18.62
CA ILE A 160 1.90 -20.08 19.30
C ILE A 160 3.21 -19.37 19.65
N LYS A 161 3.28 -18.08 19.32
CA LYS A 161 4.33 -17.18 19.77
C LYS A 161 3.71 -15.83 20.13
N ASN A 162 3.64 -15.54 21.42
CA ASN A 162 3.05 -14.30 21.89
C ASN A 162 3.92 -13.08 21.50
N PRO A 163 3.30 -11.93 21.19
CA PRO A 163 4.02 -10.71 20.88
C PRO A 163 4.95 -10.31 22.03
N ALA A 164 6.19 -9.97 21.71
CA ALA A 164 7.15 -9.40 22.65
C ALA A 164 8.09 -8.47 21.91
N LEU A 165 8.34 -7.28 22.48
CA LEU A 165 9.10 -6.21 21.82
C LEU A 165 10.45 -6.68 21.28
N GLY A 166 11.23 -7.41 22.09
CA GLY A 166 12.58 -7.82 21.73
C GLY A 166 12.65 -8.65 20.44
N TRP A 167 11.83 -9.72 20.34
CA TRP A 167 11.86 -10.57 19.16
C TRP A 167 11.17 -9.91 17.96
N MET A 168 10.12 -9.10 18.16
CA MET A 168 9.46 -8.39 17.06
C MET A 168 10.41 -7.40 16.40
N ILE A 169 11.14 -6.61 17.20
CA ILE A 169 12.15 -5.66 16.71
C ILE A 169 13.26 -6.43 15.97
N GLY A 170 13.80 -7.49 16.59
CA GLY A 170 14.84 -8.32 15.98
C GLY A 170 14.39 -8.94 14.65
N PHE A 171 13.16 -9.47 14.59
CA PHE A 171 12.60 -10.04 13.37
C PHE A 171 12.53 -9.00 12.25
N LEU A 172 11.98 -7.82 12.50
CA LEU A 172 11.84 -6.77 11.49
C LEU A 172 13.20 -6.25 11.00
N PHE A 173 14.16 -6.05 11.90
CA PHE A 173 15.52 -5.66 11.51
C PHE A 173 16.18 -6.67 10.58
N VAL A 174 15.88 -7.95 10.76
CA VAL A 174 16.45 -9.02 9.93
C VAL A 174 15.80 -9.08 8.55
N VAL A 175 14.49 -8.86 8.44
CA VAL A 175 13.74 -9.12 7.19
C VAL A 175 13.44 -7.89 6.35
N SER A 176 13.34 -6.69 6.95
CA SER A 176 12.81 -5.50 6.27
C SER A 176 13.80 -4.82 5.32
N PHE A 177 15.10 -5.09 5.42
CA PHE A 177 16.11 -4.44 4.56
C PHE A 177 16.37 -5.16 3.23
N LEU A 178 16.08 -6.46 3.15
CA LEU A 178 16.41 -7.29 1.96
C LEU A 178 15.74 -6.78 0.67
N GLY A 179 14.49 -6.30 0.76
CA GLY A 179 13.78 -5.75 -0.39
C GLY A 179 14.43 -4.50 -0.99
N LEU A 180 15.11 -3.71 -0.15
CA LEU A 180 15.84 -2.53 -0.60
C LEU A 180 16.97 -2.93 -1.55
N PHE A 181 17.75 -3.94 -1.18
CA PHE A 181 18.89 -4.41 -1.97
C PHE A 181 18.46 -5.18 -3.21
N SER A 182 17.36 -5.94 -3.18
CA SER A 182 16.90 -6.72 -4.34
C SER A 182 16.48 -5.85 -5.53
N VAL A 183 15.96 -4.64 -5.29
CA VAL A 183 15.37 -3.80 -6.34
C VAL A 183 16.33 -2.71 -6.87
N VAL A 184 17.44 -2.43 -6.17
CA VAL A 184 18.42 -1.42 -6.60
C VAL A 184 18.97 -1.66 -8.01
N PRO A 185 19.35 -2.88 -8.43
CA PRO A 185 19.81 -3.13 -9.80
C PRO A 185 18.71 -2.87 -10.84
N LEU A 186 17.45 -3.02 -10.44
CA LEU A 186 16.27 -2.97 -11.30
C LEU A 186 15.77 -1.52 -11.52
N ARG A 187 16.26 -0.54 -10.77
CA ARG A 187 15.77 0.85 -10.85
C ARG A 187 15.89 1.46 -12.25
N LYS A 188 17.02 1.23 -12.94
CA LYS A 188 17.26 1.80 -14.26
C LYS A 188 16.27 1.20 -15.26
N ILE A 189 16.11 -0.11 -15.18
CA ILE A 189 15.19 -0.87 -16.01
C ILE A 189 13.77 -0.36 -15.81
N MET A 190 13.29 -0.26 -14.57
CA MET A 190 11.91 0.10 -14.26
C MET A 190 11.58 1.58 -14.54
N ILE A 191 12.47 2.50 -14.14
CA ILE A 191 12.20 3.95 -14.19
C ILE A 191 12.59 4.57 -15.53
N ILE A 192 13.73 4.19 -16.10
CA ILE A 192 14.26 4.79 -17.35
C ILE A 192 13.88 3.96 -18.57
N ASP A 193 14.20 2.65 -18.56
CA ASP A 193 14.04 1.82 -19.77
C ASP A 193 12.55 1.48 -20.00
N PHE A 194 11.82 1.13 -18.93
CA PHE A 194 10.41 0.77 -18.99
C PHE A 194 9.47 1.98 -18.81
N LYS A 195 9.99 3.10 -18.29
CA LYS A 195 9.23 4.33 -18.01
C LYS A 195 7.91 4.07 -17.26
N LEU A 196 7.94 3.17 -16.28
CA LEU A 196 6.74 2.85 -15.49
C LEU A 196 6.20 4.11 -14.78
N VAL A 197 4.87 4.17 -14.66
CA VAL A 197 4.17 5.36 -14.19
C VAL A 197 4.32 5.53 -12.68
N TYR A 198 4.13 4.47 -11.88
CA TYR A 198 3.99 4.54 -10.42
C TYR A 198 3.05 5.69 -10.01
N PRO A 199 1.72 5.55 -10.19
CA PRO A 199 0.77 6.65 -10.09
C PRO A 199 0.88 7.47 -8.79
N SER A 200 0.96 6.84 -7.62
CA SER A 200 1.13 7.52 -6.33
C SER A 200 2.47 8.25 -6.22
N GLY A 201 3.56 7.67 -6.73
CA GLY A 201 4.88 8.33 -6.78
C GLY A 201 4.88 9.55 -7.71
N THR A 202 4.28 9.41 -8.89
CA THR A 202 4.11 10.50 -9.85
C THR A 202 3.23 11.64 -9.30
N ALA A 203 2.10 11.31 -8.67
CA ALA A 203 1.23 12.29 -8.03
C ALA A 203 1.95 13.05 -6.91
N THR A 204 2.72 12.33 -6.09
CA THR A 204 3.55 12.91 -5.02
C THR A 204 4.61 13.85 -5.60
N ALA A 205 5.28 13.47 -6.68
CA ALA A 205 6.27 14.33 -7.33
C ALA A 205 5.65 15.61 -7.90
N HIS A 206 4.50 15.53 -8.57
CA HIS A 206 3.79 16.71 -9.05
C HIS A 206 3.39 17.64 -7.91
N LEU A 207 2.93 17.08 -6.79
CA LEU A 207 2.62 17.85 -5.59
C LEU A 207 3.85 18.57 -5.03
N ILE A 208 4.94 17.83 -4.80
CA ILE A 208 6.19 18.38 -4.26
C ILE A 208 6.73 19.49 -5.17
N ASN A 209 6.82 19.24 -6.48
CA ASN A 209 7.25 20.25 -7.44
C ASN A 209 6.35 21.49 -7.36
N SER A 210 5.02 21.31 -7.29
CA SER A 210 4.06 22.41 -7.19
C SER A 210 4.23 23.27 -5.94
N PHE A 211 4.67 22.72 -4.80
CA PHE A 211 4.92 23.53 -3.59
C PHE A 211 6.15 24.42 -3.67
N HIS A 212 7.14 24.02 -4.48
CA HIS A 212 8.40 24.73 -4.62
C HIS A 212 8.44 25.68 -5.83
N THR A 213 7.36 25.76 -6.63
CA THR A 213 7.20 26.80 -7.67
C THR A 213 6.82 28.16 -7.06
N PRO A 214 7.02 29.28 -7.78
CA PRO A 214 6.67 30.64 -7.30
C PRO A 214 5.21 30.80 -6.89
N GLN A 215 4.29 30.08 -7.53
CA GLN A 215 2.85 30.09 -7.22
C GLN A 215 2.46 29.09 -6.10
N GLY A 216 3.40 28.22 -5.68
CA GLY A 216 3.18 27.10 -4.77
C GLY A 216 2.75 27.47 -3.36
N ALA A 217 3.11 28.65 -2.87
CA ALA A 217 2.71 29.09 -1.52
C ALA A 217 1.19 29.30 -1.39
N LYS A 218 0.51 29.78 -2.45
CA LYS A 218 -0.96 29.95 -2.44
C LYS A 218 -1.66 28.59 -2.46
N LEU A 219 -1.20 27.67 -3.32
CA LEU A 219 -1.77 26.33 -3.42
C LEU A 219 -1.57 25.52 -2.13
N ALA A 220 -0.36 25.53 -1.57
CA ALA A 220 -0.06 24.88 -0.29
C ALA A 220 -0.96 25.42 0.84
N LYS A 221 -1.14 26.75 0.92
CA LYS A 221 -2.03 27.36 1.93
C LYS A 221 -3.48 26.91 1.76
N LYS A 222 -3.99 26.79 0.52
CA LYS A 222 -5.35 26.30 0.24
C LYS A 222 -5.51 24.84 0.69
N GLN A 223 -4.54 23.99 0.38
CA GLN A 223 -4.57 22.56 0.76
C GLN A 223 -4.47 22.35 2.28
N VAL A 224 -3.55 23.05 2.96
CA VAL A 224 -3.44 22.99 4.43
C VAL A 224 -4.71 23.52 5.11
N LYS A 225 -5.32 24.59 4.58
CA LYS A 225 -6.60 25.11 5.10
C LYS A 225 -7.73 24.08 4.93
N ALA A 226 -7.78 23.38 3.79
CA ALA A 226 -8.74 22.32 3.57
C ALA A 226 -8.51 21.14 4.54
N LEU A 227 -7.27 20.71 4.73
CA LEU A 227 -6.90 19.66 5.69
C LEU A 227 -7.34 20.02 7.11
N GLY A 228 -7.04 21.25 7.56
CA GLY A 228 -7.49 21.76 8.86
C GLY A 228 -9.01 21.77 9.00
N LYS A 229 -9.74 22.19 7.95
CA LYS A 229 -11.22 22.20 7.96
C LYS A 229 -11.80 20.79 8.12
N PHE A 230 -11.33 19.82 7.33
CA PHE A 230 -11.82 18.44 7.40
C PHE A 230 -11.40 17.74 8.69
N PHE A 231 -10.21 18.04 9.20
CA PHE A 231 -9.78 17.58 10.51
C PHE A 231 -10.72 18.08 11.62
N SER A 232 -11.04 19.38 11.63
CA SER A 232 -12.00 19.94 12.59
C SER A 232 -13.39 19.33 12.46
N PHE A 233 -13.89 19.12 11.23
CA PHE A 233 -15.18 18.46 11.02
C PHE A 233 -15.16 17.02 11.52
N SER A 234 -14.12 16.24 11.21
CA SER A 234 -14.00 14.86 11.67
C SER A 234 -13.86 14.76 13.19
N PHE A 235 -13.16 15.71 13.82
CA PHE A 235 -13.05 15.80 15.27
C PHE A 235 -14.41 16.12 15.92
N LEU A 236 -15.12 17.13 15.41
CA LEU A 236 -16.44 17.50 15.90
C LEU A 236 -17.47 16.38 15.69
N TRP A 237 -17.39 15.65 14.58
CA TRP A 237 -18.23 14.48 14.33
C TRP A 237 -17.93 13.35 15.31
N GLY A 238 -16.65 13.06 15.56
CA GLY A 238 -16.26 12.07 16.57
C GLY A 238 -16.73 12.46 17.97
N PHE A 239 -16.60 13.74 18.33
CA PHE A 239 -17.12 14.28 19.60
C PHE A 239 -18.65 14.17 19.68
N PHE A 240 -19.37 14.48 18.61
CA PHE A 240 -20.82 14.33 18.53
C PHE A 240 -21.23 12.85 18.70
N GLN A 241 -20.61 11.93 17.96
CA GLN A 241 -20.89 10.50 18.10
C GLN A 241 -20.64 10.02 19.53
N TRP A 242 -19.50 10.40 20.11
CA TRP A 242 -19.16 10.07 21.49
C TRP A 242 -20.20 10.62 22.49
N PHE A 243 -20.60 11.89 22.34
CA PHE A 243 -21.58 12.54 23.22
C PHE A 243 -22.96 11.87 23.19
N PHE A 244 -23.40 11.36 22.04
CA PHE A 244 -24.68 10.67 21.87
C PHE A 244 -24.59 9.14 22.03
N THR A 245 -23.42 8.61 22.39
CA THR A 245 -23.25 7.19 22.70
C THR A 245 -23.68 6.96 24.15
N ALA A 246 -24.94 6.55 24.36
CA ALA A 246 -25.52 6.39 25.70
C ALA A 246 -25.14 5.07 26.41
N GLY A 247 -24.40 4.16 25.76
CA GLY A 247 -23.96 2.88 26.32
C GLY A 247 -23.37 1.93 25.28
N ASP A 248 -22.94 0.73 25.72
CA ASP A 248 -22.44 -0.33 24.84
C ASP A 248 -23.55 -0.78 23.87
N ALA A 249 -23.25 -0.79 22.57
CA ALA A 249 -24.18 -1.03 21.47
C ALA A 249 -25.25 0.06 21.18
N CYS A 250 -25.20 1.23 21.81
CA CYS A 250 -26.08 2.37 21.51
C CYS A 250 -25.37 3.48 20.70
N GLY A 251 -26.15 4.33 20.03
CA GLY A 251 -25.64 5.50 19.29
C GLY A 251 -25.60 5.31 17.76
N PHE A 252 -25.08 6.33 17.06
CA PHE A 252 -25.07 6.38 15.59
C PHE A 252 -24.19 5.30 14.93
N ALA A 253 -23.34 4.61 15.69
CA ALA A 253 -22.56 3.49 15.21
C ALA A 253 -23.40 2.22 14.98
N ASN A 254 -24.56 2.09 15.63
CA ASN A 254 -25.41 0.88 15.61
C ASN A 254 -26.87 1.21 15.21
N PHE A 255 -27.06 2.20 14.34
CA PHE A 255 -28.39 2.66 13.98
C PHE A 255 -29.11 1.66 13.03
N PRO A 256 -30.29 1.11 13.37
CA PRO A 256 -30.99 0.10 12.57
C PRO A 256 -31.67 0.72 11.34
N THR A 257 -30.86 1.16 10.36
CA THR A 257 -31.33 1.97 9.22
C THR A 257 -32.36 1.27 8.33
N PHE A 258 -32.30 -0.07 8.24
CA PHE A 258 -33.16 -0.88 7.37
C PHE A 258 -34.19 -1.72 8.15
N GLY A 259 -34.44 -1.39 9.42
CA GLY A 259 -35.36 -2.11 10.31
C GLY A 259 -34.69 -3.18 11.17
N LEU A 260 -35.44 -3.71 12.15
CA LEU A 260 -34.91 -4.60 13.19
C LEU A 260 -34.46 -5.96 12.65
N LYS A 261 -35.19 -6.55 11.69
CA LYS A 261 -34.83 -7.83 11.08
C LYS A 261 -33.56 -7.76 10.21
N ALA A 262 -33.35 -6.64 9.53
CA ALA A 262 -32.11 -6.39 8.80
C ALA A 262 -30.96 -6.13 9.78
N TYR A 263 -31.24 -5.44 10.88
CA TYR A 263 -30.27 -5.22 11.97
C TYR A 263 -29.85 -6.52 12.67
N GLU A 264 -30.75 -7.48 12.87
CA GLU A 264 -30.44 -8.85 13.36
C GLU A 264 -29.48 -9.58 12.42
N ASN A 265 -29.67 -9.44 11.11
CA ASN A 265 -28.75 -9.92 10.08
C ASN A 265 -27.53 -9.00 9.88
N LYS A 266 -27.32 -8.05 10.79
CA LYS A 266 -26.19 -7.10 10.80
C LYS A 266 -26.10 -6.29 9.50
N PHE A 267 -27.23 -5.96 8.90
CA PHE A 267 -27.35 -5.15 7.69
C PHE A 267 -27.85 -3.74 8.03
N TYR A 268 -26.92 -2.82 8.30
CA TYR A 268 -27.19 -1.42 8.64
C TYR A 268 -26.04 -0.50 8.20
N PHE A 269 -26.22 0.82 8.25
CA PHE A 269 -25.15 1.79 7.99
C PHE A 269 -24.39 2.16 9.27
N ASP A 270 -23.08 2.02 9.21
CA ASP A 270 -22.16 2.60 10.20
C ASP A 270 -21.74 4.00 9.73
N PHE A 271 -22.03 5.03 10.53
CA PHE A 271 -21.70 6.42 10.24
C PHE A 271 -20.28 6.82 10.70
N SER A 272 -19.37 5.87 10.87
CA SER A 272 -17.96 6.16 11.18
C SER A 272 -17.30 6.99 10.07
N ALA A 273 -16.81 8.18 10.45
CA ALA A 273 -16.04 9.04 9.55
C ALA A 273 -14.75 8.37 9.04
N THR A 274 -14.26 7.33 9.72
CA THR A 274 -13.12 6.53 9.27
C THR A 274 -13.46 5.80 7.98
N TYR A 275 -14.60 5.11 7.91
CA TYR A 275 -15.03 4.39 6.70
C TYR A 275 -15.41 5.35 5.57
N VAL A 276 -16.01 6.50 5.89
CA VAL A 276 -16.25 7.56 4.90
C VAL A 276 -14.92 8.08 4.33
N GLY A 277 -13.92 8.33 5.19
CA GLY A 277 -12.58 8.75 4.77
C GLY A 277 -11.88 7.70 3.91
N VAL A 278 -11.91 6.43 4.32
CA VAL A 278 -11.38 5.31 3.51
C VAL A 278 -12.08 5.24 2.16
N GLY A 279 -13.41 5.39 2.12
CA GLY A 279 -14.20 5.41 0.89
C GLY A 279 -13.89 6.61 -0.02
N MET A 280 -13.60 7.79 0.53
CA MET A 280 -13.17 8.96 -0.26
C MET A 280 -11.79 8.78 -0.88
N ILE A 281 -10.91 8.00 -0.24
CA ILE A 281 -9.56 7.72 -0.74
C ILE A 281 -9.59 6.57 -1.76
N CYS A 282 -10.44 5.57 -1.55
CA CYS A 282 -10.56 4.42 -2.43
C CYS A 282 -11.29 4.79 -3.74
N PRO A 283 -10.86 4.27 -4.90
CA PRO A 283 -11.61 4.42 -6.15
C PRO A 283 -13.06 3.95 -6.01
N CYS A 284 -14.01 4.62 -6.68
CA CYS A 284 -15.43 4.26 -6.64
C CYS A 284 -15.69 2.79 -6.96
N LEU A 285 -14.89 2.19 -7.83
CA LEU A 285 -14.96 0.77 -8.14
C LEU A 285 -14.77 -0.12 -6.91
N ILE A 286 -13.80 0.20 -6.05
CA ILE A 286 -13.55 -0.55 -4.82
C ILE A 286 -14.75 -0.40 -3.90
N ASN A 287 -15.27 0.82 -3.71
CA ASN A 287 -16.44 1.07 -2.86
C ASN A 287 -17.67 0.29 -3.34
N VAL A 288 -17.94 0.28 -4.65
CA VAL A 288 -19.04 -0.51 -5.24
C VAL A 288 -18.80 -2.01 -5.06
N SER A 289 -17.57 -2.48 -5.24
CA SER A 289 -17.22 -3.89 -5.04
C SER A 289 -17.40 -4.31 -3.58
N LEU A 290 -17.00 -3.44 -2.64
CA LEU A 290 -17.21 -3.64 -1.21
C LEU A 290 -18.70 -3.69 -0.88
N LEU A 291 -19.50 -2.79 -1.45
CA LEU A 291 -20.96 -2.75 -1.29
C LEU A 291 -21.64 -4.02 -1.83
N VAL A 292 -21.30 -4.43 -3.05
CA VAL A 292 -21.81 -5.66 -3.68
C VAL A 292 -21.42 -6.88 -2.85
N GLY A 293 -20.17 -6.95 -2.38
CA GLY A 293 -19.73 -7.99 -1.46
C GLY A 293 -20.51 -8.00 -0.15
N GLY A 294 -20.85 -6.83 0.39
CA GLY A 294 -21.65 -6.70 1.61
C GLY A 294 -23.08 -7.20 1.43
N ILE A 295 -23.73 -6.84 0.32
CA ILE A 295 -25.08 -7.28 -0.03
C ILE A 295 -25.10 -8.79 -0.27
N LEU A 296 -24.17 -9.32 -1.08
CA LEU A 296 -24.11 -10.76 -1.38
C LEU A 296 -23.83 -11.59 -0.13
N SER A 297 -22.91 -11.14 0.72
CA SER A 297 -22.52 -11.88 1.92
C SER A 297 -23.60 -11.84 3.01
N TRP A 298 -23.91 -10.66 3.53
CA TRP A 298 -24.80 -10.48 4.69
C TRP A 298 -26.27 -10.39 4.32
N GLY A 299 -26.59 -9.93 3.11
CA GLY A 299 -27.97 -9.88 2.64
C GLY A 299 -28.49 -11.23 2.12
N VAL A 300 -27.62 -12.10 1.61
CA VAL A 300 -28.04 -13.32 0.90
C VAL A 300 -27.34 -14.59 1.42
N MET A 301 -26.01 -14.68 1.31
CA MET A 301 -25.29 -15.94 1.53
C MET A 301 -25.36 -16.44 2.98
N TRP A 302 -25.05 -15.60 3.97
CA TRP A 302 -25.02 -16.03 5.36
C TRP A 302 -26.39 -16.41 5.91
N PRO A 303 -27.48 -15.66 5.67
CA PRO A 303 -28.82 -16.09 6.03
C PRO A 303 -29.19 -17.45 5.43
N LEU A 304 -28.95 -17.65 4.12
CA LEU A 304 -29.27 -18.91 3.44
C LEU A 304 -28.49 -20.12 3.96
N ILE A 305 -27.21 -19.95 4.30
CA ILE A 305 -26.40 -21.02 4.90
C ILE A 305 -26.81 -21.26 6.35
N ASN A 306 -27.21 -20.21 7.08
CA ASN A 306 -27.72 -20.32 8.44
C ASN A 306 -29.02 -21.14 8.50
N ASP A 307 -29.92 -20.97 7.52
CA ASP A 307 -31.17 -21.74 7.40
C ASP A 307 -30.94 -23.25 7.13
N ARG A 308 -29.73 -23.64 6.71
CA ARG A 308 -29.33 -25.05 6.49
C ARG A 308 -28.63 -25.69 7.70
N LYS A 309 -28.69 -25.04 8.87
CA LYS A 309 -28.18 -25.58 10.14
C LYS A 309 -28.81 -26.96 10.44
N GLY A 310 -27.99 -27.93 10.85
CA GLY A 310 -28.40 -29.32 11.11
C GLY A 310 -28.21 -30.27 9.91
N HIS A 311 -28.24 -29.77 8.67
CA HIS A 311 -28.00 -30.58 7.46
C HIS A 311 -26.59 -30.37 6.89
N TRP A 312 -26.12 -29.12 6.82
CA TRP A 312 -24.81 -28.79 6.25
C TRP A 312 -23.70 -28.77 7.30
N TYR A 313 -24.05 -28.38 8.54
CA TYR A 313 -23.17 -28.42 9.71
C TYR A 313 -23.98 -28.74 10.98
N PRO A 314 -23.36 -29.39 11.99
CA PRO A 314 -24.05 -29.77 13.23
C PRO A 314 -24.68 -28.58 13.97
N ALA A 315 -25.90 -28.76 14.48
CA ALA A 315 -26.66 -27.69 15.12
C ALA A 315 -26.13 -27.31 16.54
N GLU A 316 -25.39 -28.21 17.17
CA GLU A 316 -24.84 -28.10 18.53
C GLU A 316 -23.54 -27.27 18.59
N LEU A 317 -22.94 -26.97 17.44
CA LEU A 317 -21.68 -26.22 17.39
C LEU A 317 -21.89 -24.75 17.76
N LYS A 318 -20.95 -24.20 18.53
CA LYS A 318 -20.88 -22.76 18.81
C LYS A 318 -20.77 -21.98 17.48
N PRO A 319 -21.39 -20.78 17.37
CA PRO A 319 -21.32 -19.94 16.16
C PRO A 319 -19.89 -19.61 15.71
N SER A 320 -18.93 -19.62 16.64
CA SER A 320 -17.50 -19.39 16.40
C SER A 320 -16.74 -20.60 15.86
N SER A 321 -17.34 -21.78 15.81
CA SER A 321 -16.66 -23.01 15.37
C SER A 321 -16.39 -23.02 13.86
N LEU A 322 -15.17 -23.40 13.48
CA LEU A 322 -14.76 -23.56 12.08
C LEU A 322 -15.49 -24.71 11.36
N HIS A 323 -16.08 -25.66 12.09
CA HIS A 323 -16.95 -26.68 11.49
C HIS A 323 -18.39 -26.20 11.29
N GLY A 324 -18.72 -24.99 11.78
CA GLY A 324 -20.03 -24.35 11.63
C GLY A 324 -20.03 -23.23 10.59
N LEU A 325 -20.94 -22.28 10.76
CA LEU A 325 -21.12 -21.14 9.84
C LEU A 325 -19.82 -20.32 9.66
N GLN A 326 -19.01 -20.18 10.72
CA GLN A 326 -17.75 -19.45 10.68
C GLN A 326 -16.74 -20.04 9.69
N GLY A 327 -16.70 -21.37 9.55
CA GLY A 327 -15.87 -22.05 8.56
C GLY A 327 -16.22 -21.62 7.14
N TYR A 328 -17.50 -21.66 6.77
CA TYR A 328 -17.94 -21.22 5.45
C TYR A 328 -17.58 -19.75 5.21
N LYS A 329 -17.79 -18.90 6.21
CA LYS A 329 -17.46 -17.48 6.10
C LYS A 329 -15.98 -17.22 5.83
N VAL A 330 -15.11 -17.87 6.61
CA VAL A 330 -13.66 -17.73 6.52
C VAL A 330 -13.11 -18.37 5.24
N PHE A 331 -13.47 -19.62 4.94
CA PHE A 331 -12.87 -20.36 3.83
C PHE A 331 -13.36 -19.91 2.45
N ILE A 332 -14.62 -19.50 2.30
CA ILE A 332 -15.10 -18.93 1.03
C ILE A 332 -14.40 -17.60 0.75
N ALA A 333 -14.21 -16.75 1.77
CA ALA A 333 -13.46 -15.51 1.62
C ALA A 333 -11.98 -15.79 1.27
N ILE A 334 -11.34 -16.75 1.96
CA ILE A 334 -9.97 -17.20 1.63
C ILE A 334 -9.90 -17.66 0.17
N ALA A 335 -10.83 -18.50 -0.28
CA ALA A 335 -10.85 -19.03 -1.65
C ALA A 335 -11.03 -17.93 -2.70
N MET A 336 -11.92 -16.96 -2.47
CA MET A 336 -12.10 -15.81 -3.37
C MET A 336 -10.85 -14.94 -3.42
N ILE A 337 -10.24 -14.65 -2.26
CA ILE A 337 -9.01 -13.85 -2.16
C ILE A 337 -7.82 -14.57 -2.82
N LEU A 338 -7.73 -15.89 -2.68
CA LEU A 338 -6.69 -16.70 -3.33
C LEU A 338 -6.89 -16.79 -4.84
N GLY A 339 -8.13 -16.97 -5.32
CA GLY A 339 -8.43 -17.01 -6.76
C GLY A 339 -8.09 -15.68 -7.44
N ASP A 340 -8.47 -14.57 -6.82
CA ASP A 340 -8.08 -13.23 -7.27
C ASP A 340 -6.56 -13.03 -7.23
N GLY A 341 -5.94 -13.39 -6.11
CA GLY A 341 -4.49 -13.28 -5.92
C GLY A 341 -3.71 -14.08 -6.95
N LEU A 342 -4.15 -15.31 -7.25
CA LEU A 342 -3.50 -16.20 -8.22
C LEU A 342 -3.66 -15.68 -9.66
N TYR A 343 -4.86 -15.22 -10.03
CA TYR A 343 -5.08 -14.61 -11.34
C TYR A 343 -4.19 -13.38 -11.52
N ASN A 344 -4.18 -12.48 -10.54
CA ASN A 344 -3.36 -11.28 -10.58
C ASN A 344 -1.86 -11.60 -10.57
N PHE A 345 -1.43 -12.63 -9.84
CA PHE A 345 -0.06 -13.13 -9.88
C PHE A 345 0.33 -13.56 -11.29
N PHE A 346 -0.41 -14.48 -11.93
CA PHE A 346 -0.09 -14.95 -13.28
C PHE A 346 -0.23 -13.86 -14.33
N LYS A 347 -1.22 -12.97 -14.21
CA LYS A 347 -1.40 -11.82 -15.10
C LYS A 347 -0.21 -10.85 -15.02
N VAL A 348 0.17 -10.45 -13.81
CA VAL A 348 1.30 -9.53 -13.61
C VAL A 348 2.59 -10.20 -14.06
N LEU A 349 2.81 -11.47 -13.69
CA LEU A 349 3.96 -12.24 -14.16
C LEU A 349 4.00 -12.33 -15.69
N GLY A 350 2.89 -12.68 -16.33
CA GLY A 350 2.78 -12.78 -17.79
C GLY A 350 3.00 -11.44 -18.50
N ARG A 351 2.38 -10.34 -18.01
CA ARG A 351 2.64 -8.99 -18.53
C ARG A 351 4.09 -8.57 -18.34
N THR A 352 4.68 -8.93 -17.22
CA THR A 352 6.08 -8.66 -16.91
C THR A 352 7.00 -9.40 -17.88
N LEU A 353 6.80 -10.71 -18.07
CA LEU A 353 7.58 -11.53 -18.99
C LEU A 353 7.41 -11.10 -20.45
N PHE A 354 6.18 -10.79 -20.88
CA PHE A 354 5.90 -10.29 -22.23
C PHE A 354 6.49 -8.90 -22.46
N GLY A 355 6.37 -8.01 -21.47
CA GLY A 355 6.98 -6.68 -21.49
C GLY A 355 8.50 -6.76 -21.60
N LEU A 356 9.14 -7.65 -20.82
CA LEU A 356 10.56 -7.97 -20.92
C LEU A 356 10.92 -8.48 -22.32
N TYR A 357 10.22 -9.50 -22.81
CA TYR A 357 10.49 -10.11 -24.12
C TYR A 357 10.43 -9.09 -25.26
N ASN A 358 9.38 -8.28 -25.32
CA ASN A 358 9.25 -7.27 -26.37
C ASN A 358 10.31 -6.17 -26.28
N GLN A 359 10.69 -5.77 -25.07
CA GLN A 359 11.76 -4.79 -24.88
C GLN A 359 13.13 -5.35 -25.25
N PHE A 360 13.45 -6.59 -24.87
CA PHE A 360 14.71 -7.24 -25.28
C PHE A 360 14.77 -7.41 -26.79
N ARG A 361 13.68 -7.88 -27.42
CA ARG A 361 13.60 -8.01 -28.87
C ARG A 361 13.77 -6.67 -29.61
N LYS A 362 13.22 -5.57 -29.08
CA LYS A 362 13.44 -4.22 -29.66
C LYS A 362 14.88 -3.74 -29.51
N LYS A 363 15.57 -4.14 -28.45
CA LYS A 363 16.97 -3.78 -28.19
C LYS A 363 17.95 -4.56 -29.08
N ASP A 364 17.66 -5.82 -29.38
CA ASP A 364 18.40 -6.61 -30.38
C ASP A 364 18.16 -6.11 -31.82
N LEU A 365 16.93 -5.70 -32.14
CA LEU A 365 16.61 -5.15 -33.46
C LEU A 365 17.33 -3.81 -33.73
N SER A 366 17.58 -3.01 -32.69
CA SER A 366 18.33 -1.75 -32.81
C SER A 366 19.85 -1.92 -32.79
N THR A 367 20.36 -3.11 -32.44
CA THR A 367 21.81 -3.42 -32.48
C THR A 367 22.24 -4.23 -33.71
N THR A 368 21.31 -4.75 -34.52
CA THR A 368 21.62 -5.71 -35.60
C THR A 368 21.37 -5.21 -37.03
N ILE A 369 21.24 -3.89 -37.28
CA ILE A 369 21.14 -3.36 -38.65
C ILE A 369 22.25 -2.35 -38.95
N PRO A 370 23.35 -2.76 -39.60
CA PRO A 370 24.24 -1.86 -40.32
C PRO A 370 24.02 -2.09 -41.83
N VAL A 371 23.08 -1.38 -42.46
CA VAL A 371 23.04 -1.26 -43.93
C VAL A 371 22.58 0.14 -44.33
N SER A 372 23.39 0.75 -45.19
CA SER A 372 23.40 2.13 -45.67
C SER A 372 22.14 2.63 -46.36
N ASP A 373 22.04 3.97 -46.38
CA ASP A 373 21.34 4.82 -47.35
C ASP A 373 19.83 4.64 -47.55
N ARG A 374 19.06 5.17 -46.58
CA ARG A 374 17.75 5.82 -46.85
C ARG A 374 17.59 7.07 -45.98
N PRO A 375 16.95 8.14 -46.49
CA PRO A 375 16.81 9.39 -45.76
C PRO A 375 16.00 9.14 -44.48
N SER A 376 16.65 9.47 -43.36
CA SER A 376 16.18 9.45 -41.97
C SER A 376 14.71 9.06 -41.76
N PRO A 377 14.40 7.89 -41.17
CA PRO A 377 13.13 7.76 -40.48
C PRO A 377 13.18 8.72 -39.30
N VAL A 378 12.18 9.59 -39.21
CA VAL A 378 11.88 10.52 -38.12
C VAL A 378 12.53 10.05 -36.81
N ARG A 379 13.59 10.74 -36.37
CA ARG A 379 14.15 10.59 -35.02
C ARG A 379 12.95 10.61 -34.06
N PRO A 380 12.81 9.65 -33.12
CA PRO A 380 11.77 9.75 -32.11
C PRO A 380 11.96 11.12 -31.46
N THR A 381 10.87 11.90 -31.47
CA THR A 381 10.74 13.27 -30.97
C THR A 381 11.77 13.53 -29.87
N SER A 382 12.64 14.52 -30.09
CA SER A 382 13.69 14.95 -29.15
C SER A 382 13.23 14.74 -27.71
N LEU A 383 13.92 13.87 -26.94
CA LEU A 383 13.66 13.69 -25.51
C LEU A 383 13.46 15.07 -24.88
N SER A 384 12.30 15.29 -24.25
CA SER A 384 11.97 16.57 -23.60
C SER A 384 13.13 16.99 -22.70
N TYR A 385 13.44 18.29 -22.63
CA TYR A 385 14.51 18.83 -21.77
C TYR A 385 14.43 18.27 -20.35
N ASP A 386 13.21 18.17 -19.81
CA ASP A 386 12.90 17.56 -18.52
C ASP A 386 13.42 16.11 -18.43
N ASP A 387 13.13 15.28 -19.43
CA ASP A 387 13.52 13.87 -19.45
C ASP A 387 15.02 13.68 -19.57
N GLN A 388 15.70 14.53 -20.34
CA GLN A 388 17.16 14.49 -20.48
C GLN A 388 17.84 14.81 -19.15
N LEU A 389 17.45 15.91 -18.51
CA LEU A 389 18.03 16.34 -17.24
C LEU A 389 17.76 15.34 -16.11
N ARG A 390 16.51 14.86 -16.00
CA ARG A 390 16.12 13.83 -15.02
C ARG A 390 16.94 12.55 -15.20
N THR A 391 17.08 12.08 -16.44
CA THR A 391 17.86 10.87 -16.75
C THR A 391 19.34 11.05 -16.42
N GLN A 392 19.94 12.19 -16.80
CA GLN A 392 21.35 12.47 -16.55
C GLN A 392 21.67 12.44 -15.05
N LEU A 393 20.87 13.11 -14.23
CA LEU A 393 21.06 13.16 -12.78
C LEU A 393 20.78 11.81 -12.10
N PHE A 394 19.76 11.09 -12.55
CA PHE A 394 19.42 9.77 -12.01
C PHE A 394 20.51 8.72 -12.28
N ILE A 395 21.17 8.78 -13.45
CA ILE A 395 22.29 7.88 -13.79
C ILE A 395 23.57 8.32 -13.06
N LYS A 396 23.84 9.63 -12.95
CA LYS A 396 25.04 10.17 -12.30
C LYS A 396 25.22 9.64 -10.89
N ASP A 397 24.16 9.66 -10.09
CA ASP A 397 24.18 9.23 -8.70
C ASP A 397 23.80 7.75 -8.53
N GLN A 398 24.19 6.88 -9.46
CA GLN A 398 23.90 5.46 -9.37
C GLN A 398 24.54 4.81 -8.12
N ILE A 399 23.76 3.96 -7.44
CA ILE A 399 24.25 2.98 -6.47
C ILE A 399 24.88 1.81 -7.25
N PRO A 400 26.12 1.39 -6.94
CA PRO A 400 26.78 0.27 -7.60
C PRO A 400 26.02 -1.04 -7.44
N VAL A 401 25.95 -1.85 -8.50
CA VAL A 401 25.26 -3.14 -8.48
C VAL A 401 25.94 -4.13 -7.53
N TRP A 402 27.28 -4.14 -7.49
CA TRP A 402 28.02 -4.98 -6.54
C TRP A 402 27.66 -4.69 -5.08
N PHE A 403 27.50 -3.41 -4.71
CA PHE A 403 27.03 -3.03 -3.38
C PHE A 403 25.64 -3.61 -3.07
N ALA A 404 24.74 -3.59 -4.06
CA ALA A 404 23.42 -4.16 -3.91
C ALA A 404 23.47 -5.69 -3.69
N ILE A 405 24.25 -6.39 -4.50
CA ILE A 405 24.40 -7.86 -4.44
C ILE A 405 25.05 -8.28 -3.11
N VAL A 406 26.15 -7.65 -2.72
CA VAL A 406 26.85 -7.95 -1.46
C VAL A 406 25.96 -7.66 -0.27
N GLY A 407 25.24 -6.53 -0.27
CA GLY A 407 24.29 -6.19 0.79
C GLY A 407 23.17 -7.21 0.90
N TYR A 408 22.59 -7.65 -0.23
CA TYR A 408 21.57 -8.69 -0.25
C TYR A 408 22.08 -10.02 0.32
N ILE A 409 23.22 -10.51 -0.17
CA ILE A 409 23.81 -11.78 0.28
C ILE A 409 24.16 -11.72 1.76
N THR A 410 24.75 -10.62 2.23
CA THR A 410 25.15 -10.46 3.64
C THR A 410 23.94 -10.52 4.56
N ILE A 411 22.88 -9.76 4.25
CA ILE A 411 21.66 -9.76 5.07
C ILE A 411 20.94 -11.11 4.97
N ALA A 412 20.96 -11.77 3.80
CA ALA A 412 20.37 -13.08 3.61
C ALA A 412 21.07 -14.15 4.48
N ILE A 413 22.41 -14.13 4.57
CA ILE A 413 23.19 -15.03 5.42
C ILE A 413 22.89 -14.76 6.90
N VAL A 414 22.94 -13.50 7.32
CA VAL A 414 22.62 -13.11 8.71
C VAL A 414 21.21 -13.58 9.06
N SER A 415 20.25 -13.34 8.18
CA SER A 415 18.86 -13.74 8.38
C SER A 415 18.67 -15.27 8.43
N ALA A 416 19.33 -16.02 7.54
CA ALA A 416 19.29 -17.49 7.55
C ALA A 416 19.86 -18.07 8.85
N ALA A 417 20.81 -17.38 9.50
CA ALA A 417 21.35 -17.76 10.80
C ALA A 417 20.43 -17.33 11.97
N THR A 418 19.88 -16.11 11.94
CA THR A 418 19.13 -15.55 13.07
C THR A 418 17.67 -15.98 13.13
N LEU A 419 16.99 -16.13 11.99
CA LEU A 419 15.55 -16.45 11.96
C LEU A 419 15.21 -17.80 12.61
N PRO A 420 15.99 -18.89 12.42
CA PRO A 420 15.75 -20.14 13.12
C PRO A 420 15.84 -20.03 14.65
N HIS A 421 16.63 -19.08 15.19
CA HIS A 421 16.67 -18.81 16.63
C HIS A 421 15.43 -18.06 17.14
N ILE A 422 14.80 -17.23 16.29
CA ILE A 422 13.55 -16.56 16.63
C ILE A 422 12.37 -17.52 16.47
N PHE A 423 12.38 -18.33 15.42
CA PHE A 423 11.33 -19.30 15.06
C PHE A 423 11.96 -20.67 14.79
N HIS A 424 12.05 -21.53 15.80
CA HIS A 424 12.67 -22.86 15.67
C HIS A 424 12.01 -23.74 14.60
N GLN A 425 10.73 -23.52 14.33
CA GLN A 425 9.94 -24.21 13.30
C GLN A 425 10.39 -23.81 11.88
N LEU A 426 10.92 -22.59 11.71
CA LEU A 426 11.41 -22.07 10.43
C LEU A 426 12.90 -22.42 10.25
N LYS A 427 13.15 -23.62 9.72
CA LYS A 427 14.52 -24.09 9.47
C LYS A 427 15.25 -23.26 8.39
N TRP A 428 16.58 -23.22 8.49
CA TRP A 428 17.46 -22.42 7.61
C TRP A 428 17.23 -22.66 6.12
N TYR A 429 16.96 -23.90 5.70
CA TYR A 429 16.77 -24.24 4.29
C TYR A 429 15.49 -23.64 3.71
N HIS A 430 14.42 -23.48 4.51
CA HIS A 430 13.21 -22.78 4.07
C HIS A 430 13.51 -21.31 3.74
N ILE A 431 14.32 -20.66 4.60
CA ILE A 431 14.71 -19.26 4.46
C ILE A 431 15.57 -19.06 3.21
N VAL A 432 16.52 -19.96 2.96
CA VAL A 432 17.35 -19.93 1.74
C VAL A 432 16.50 -20.01 0.48
N VAL A 433 15.52 -20.93 0.43
CA VAL A 433 14.60 -21.05 -0.71
C VAL A 433 13.77 -19.76 -0.89
N ILE A 434 13.25 -19.19 0.19
CA ILE A 434 12.52 -17.92 0.13
C ILE A 434 13.42 -16.82 -0.47
N TYR A 435 14.68 -16.71 -0.06
CA TYR A 435 15.60 -15.68 -0.55
C TYR A 435 16.10 -15.90 -1.98
N ILE A 436 16.11 -17.13 -2.47
CA ILE A 436 16.37 -17.39 -3.89
C ILE A 436 15.19 -16.88 -4.75
N ILE A 437 13.96 -17.09 -4.29
CA ILE A 437 12.75 -16.76 -5.05
C ILE A 437 12.35 -15.29 -4.89
N ALA A 438 12.63 -14.68 -3.74
CA ALA A 438 12.13 -13.37 -3.37
C ALA A 438 12.52 -12.23 -4.33
N PRO A 439 13.74 -12.14 -4.90
CA PRO A 439 14.08 -11.08 -5.86
C PRO A 439 13.20 -11.09 -7.12
N THR A 440 12.86 -12.28 -7.62
CA THR A 440 11.95 -12.44 -8.78
C THR A 440 10.55 -11.96 -8.44
N LEU A 441 10.04 -12.31 -7.25
CA LEU A 441 8.72 -11.86 -6.79
C LEU A 441 8.69 -10.37 -6.47
N ALA A 442 9.77 -9.83 -5.89
CA ALA A 442 9.94 -8.41 -5.64
C ALA A 442 9.94 -7.61 -6.96
N PHE A 443 10.62 -8.11 -7.99
CA PHE A 443 10.57 -7.53 -9.34
C PHE A 443 9.16 -7.55 -9.92
N CYS A 444 8.47 -8.69 -9.87
CA CYS A 444 7.10 -8.82 -10.38
C CYS A 444 6.14 -7.88 -9.64
N ASN A 445 6.25 -7.78 -8.32
CA ASN A 445 5.45 -6.88 -7.51
C ASN A 445 5.74 -5.41 -7.82
N ALA A 446 7.02 -5.01 -7.86
CA ALA A 446 7.40 -3.65 -8.15
C ALA A 446 6.99 -3.24 -9.58
N TYR A 447 7.09 -4.14 -10.55
CA TYR A 447 6.63 -3.91 -11.92
C TYR A 447 5.11 -3.76 -11.98
N GLY A 448 4.37 -4.68 -11.35
CA GLY A 448 2.92 -4.63 -11.24
C GLY A 448 2.44 -3.33 -10.59
N CYS A 449 3.01 -2.98 -9.44
CA CYS A 449 2.74 -1.75 -8.72
C CYS A 449 3.06 -0.50 -9.58
N GLY A 450 4.09 -0.55 -10.42
CA GLY A 450 4.41 0.53 -11.36
C GLY A 450 3.34 0.77 -12.43
N LEU A 451 2.54 -0.24 -12.75
CA LEU A 451 1.43 -0.16 -13.70
C LEU A 451 0.07 0.12 -13.03
N THR A 452 -0.16 -0.43 -11.83
CA THR A 452 -1.48 -0.45 -11.19
C THR A 452 -1.59 0.40 -9.93
N ASP A 453 -0.47 0.90 -9.39
CA ASP A 453 -0.36 1.54 -8.08
C ASP A 453 -0.69 0.64 -6.87
N TRP A 454 -0.86 -0.66 -7.10
CA TRP A 454 -1.27 -1.60 -6.07
C TRP A 454 -0.21 -2.66 -5.82
N SER A 455 0.28 -2.74 -4.57
CA SER A 455 1.21 -3.77 -4.13
C SER A 455 0.46 -5.06 -3.79
N LEU A 456 0.91 -6.17 -4.38
CA LEU A 456 0.41 -7.52 -4.14
C LEU A 456 1.19 -8.25 -3.03
N ALA A 457 1.94 -7.53 -2.19
CA ALA A 457 2.80 -8.09 -1.14
C ALA A 457 2.06 -9.11 -0.23
N SER A 458 0.81 -8.83 0.12
CA SER A 458 -0.03 -9.75 0.90
C SER A 458 -0.33 -11.07 0.17
N THR A 459 -0.50 -11.03 -1.16
CA THR A 459 -0.69 -12.23 -2.00
C THR A 459 0.58 -13.09 -2.01
N TYR A 460 1.75 -12.48 -2.22
CA TYR A 460 3.01 -13.20 -2.16
C TYR A 460 3.29 -13.77 -0.76
N GLY A 461 2.94 -13.04 0.30
CA GLY A 461 2.99 -13.54 1.67
C GLY A 461 2.13 -14.80 1.86
N LYS A 462 0.90 -14.81 1.36
CA LYS A 462 0.02 -15.99 1.40
C LYS A 462 0.58 -17.18 0.62
N LEU A 463 1.21 -16.95 -0.53
CA LEU A 463 1.90 -18.03 -1.25
C LEU A 463 3.02 -18.65 -0.39
N ALA A 464 3.76 -17.83 0.37
CA ALA A 464 4.76 -18.32 1.32
C ALA A 464 4.13 -19.14 2.46
N ILE A 465 2.93 -18.79 2.94
CA ILE A 465 2.18 -19.59 3.92
C ILE A 465 1.92 -20.99 3.38
N PHE A 466 1.31 -21.12 2.20
CA PHE A 466 0.92 -22.43 1.65
C PHE A 466 2.14 -23.28 1.30
N THR A 467 3.19 -22.68 0.74
CA THR A 467 4.40 -23.41 0.34
C THR A 467 5.22 -23.86 1.54
N ILE A 468 5.56 -22.95 2.45
CA ILE A 468 6.45 -23.26 3.58
C ILE A 468 5.69 -23.90 4.74
N GLY A 469 4.45 -23.47 5.00
CA GLY A 469 3.61 -24.13 6.01
C GLY A 469 3.33 -25.59 5.64
N GLY A 470 2.93 -25.84 4.40
CA GLY A 470 2.72 -27.20 3.89
C GLY A 470 3.99 -28.06 3.90
N TRP A 471 5.15 -27.47 3.55
CA TRP A 471 6.43 -28.18 3.58
C TRP A 471 6.91 -28.50 5.00
N ALA A 472 6.73 -27.59 5.95
CA ALA A 472 7.07 -27.83 7.35
C ALA A 472 6.17 -28.89 7.99
N GLY A 473 4.89 -28.95 7.60
CA GLY A 473 3.94 -29.96 8.05
C GLY A 473 3.43 -29.75 9.48
N ALA A 474 2.31 -30.42 9.82
CA ALA A 474 1.61 -30.21 11.09
C ALA A 474 2.46 -30.60 12.31
N SER A 475 3.20 -31.71 12.18
CA SER A 475 4.01 -32.30 13.25
C SER A 475 5.24 -31.47 13.65
N HIS A 476 5.61 -30.44 12.88
CA HIS A 476 6.79 -29.60 13.14
C HIS A 476 6.43 -28.12 13.32
N GLY A 477 5.17 -27.83 13.66
CA GLY A 477 4.70 -26.46 13.86
C GLY A 477 4.59 -25.65 12.57
N GLY A 478 4.13 -26.29 11.49
CA GLY A 478 4.02 -25.67 10.16
C GLY A 478 3.15 -24.42 10.11
N VAL A 479 2.21 -24.24 11.04
CA VAL A 479 1.39 -23.01 11.13
C VAL A 479 2.27 -21.81 11.47
N LEU A 480 3.11 -21.95 12.50
CA LEU A 480 4.03 -20.89 12.90
C LEU A 480 5.11 -20.65 11.84
N ALA A 481 5.63 -21.71 11.21
CA ALA A 481 6.59 -21.60 10.12
C ALA A 481 6.02 -20.87 8.90
N GLY A 482 4.78 -21.19 8.50
CA GLY A 482 4.08 -20.55 7.39
C GLY A 482 3.82 -19.06 7.64
N LEU A 483 3.34 -18.71 8.84
CA LEU A 483 3.15 -17.31 9.24
C LEU A 483 4.47 -16.52 9.30
N ALA A 484 5.57 -17.14 9.76
CA ALA A 484 6.88 -16.49 9.78
C ALA A 484 7.42 -16.29 8.35
N ALA A 485 7.32 -17.31 7.49
CA ALA A 485 7.68 -17.22 6.08
C ALA A 485 6.87 -16.16 5.32
N CYS A 486 5.58 -16.02 5.63
CA CYS A 486 4.74 -14.93 5.14
C CYS A 486 5.34 -13.57 5.46
N GLY A 487 5.77 -13.37 6.71
CA GLY A 487 6.36 -12.11 7.14
C GLY A 487 7.67 -11.79 6.41
N VAL A 488 8.51 -12.79 6.22
CA VAL A 488 9.74 -12.66 5.44
C VAL A 488 9.43 -12.19 4.01
N MET A 489 8.52 -12.89 3.33
CA MET A 489 8.17 -12.57 1.93
C MET A 489 7.48 -11.21 1.80
N MET A 490 6.50 -10.93 2.67
CA MET A 490 5.73 -9.68 2.64
C MET A 490 6.61 -8.45 2.87
N ASN A 491 7.56 -8.51 3.81
CA ASN A 491 8.52 -7.43 4.05
C ASN A 491 9.40 -7.15 2.83
N ILE A 492 9.98 -8.18 2.22
CA ILE A 492 10.86 -8.02 1.05
C ILE A 492 10.10 -7.41 -0.12
N VAL A 493 8.94 -7.97 -0.42
CA VAL A 493 8.19 -7.60 -1.62
C VAL A 493 7.52 -6.23 -1.48
N SER A 494 7.07 -5.85 -0.27
CA SER A 494 6.52 -4.52 0.02
C SER A 494 7.61 -3.45 -0.02
N THR A 495 8.72 -3.65 0.70
CA THR A 495 9.79 -2.63 0.76
C THR A 495 10.44 -2.40 -0.60
N ALA A 496 10.52 -3.44 -1.45
CA ALA A 496 10.97 -3.31 -2.84
C ALA A 496 10.02 -2.46 -3.70
N SER A 497 8.69 -2.64 -3.58
CA SER A 497 7.72 -1.81 -4.32
C SER A 497 7.74 -0.36 -3.85
N ASP A 498 7.81 -0.16 -2.54
CA ASP A 498 7.79 1.17 -1.93
C ASP A 498 9.04 1.97 -2.35
N LEU A 499 10.22 1.35 -2.30
CA LEU A 499 11.46 1.99 -2.76
C LEU A 499 11.41 2.34 -4.26
N MET A 500 10.80 1.51 -5.11
CA MET A 500 10.70 1.80 -6.54
C MET A 500 9.74 2.97 -6.82
N GLN A 501 8.65 3.05 -6.07
CA GLN A 501 7.74 4.19 -6.10
C GLN A 501 8.44 5.47 -5.65
N ASP A 502 9.27 5.40 -4.61
CA ASP A 502 10.07 6.54 -4.15
C ASP A 502 11.19 6.90 -5.13
N PHE A 503 11.79 5.95 -5.84
CA PHE A 503 12.69 6.25 -6.96
C PHE A 503 11.98 6.98 -8.09
N LYS A 504 10.71 6.67 -8.38
CA LYS A 504 9.93 7.46 -9.33
C LYS A 504 9.73 8.90 -8.84
N THR A 505 9.34 9.08 -7.58
CA THR A 505 9.19 10.41 -6.98
C THR A 505 10.51 11.19 -7.04
N GLY A 506 11.63 10.53 -6.70
CA GLY A 506 12.96 11.09 -6.76
C GLY A 506 13.38 11.49 -8.17
N TYR A 507 13.15 10.63 -9.16
CA TYR A 507 13.41 10.92 -10.58
C TYR A 507 12.70 12.19 -11.05
N MET A 508 11.42 12.37 -10.68
CA MET A 508 10.63 13.53 -11.08
C MET A 508 10.88 14.80 -10.26
N THR A 509 11.54 14.69 -9.10
CA THR A 509 11.90 15.82 -8.23
C THR A 509 13.40 16.16 -8.29
N LEU A 510 14.15 15.50 -9.18
CA LEU A 510 15.62 15.55 -9.24
C LEU A 510 16.31 15.22 -7.91
N ALA A 511 15.69 14.36 -7.09
CA ALA A 511 16.33 13.82 -5.90
C ALA A 511 17.24 12.66 -6.27
N SER A 512 18.38 12.57 -5.59
CA SER A 512 19.40 11.57 -5.89
C SER A 512 18.93 10.16 -5.49
N PRO A 513 19.12 9.12 -6.33
CA PRO A 513 18.84 7.74 -5.93
C PRO A 513 19.59 7.29 -4.68
N ARG A 514 20.79 7.81 -4.43
CA ARG A 514 21.54 7.56 -3.19
C ARG A 514 20.83 8.13 -1.97
N SER A 515 20.34 9.37 -2.07
CA SER A 515 19.57 10.01 -0.99
C SER A 515 18.28 9.25 -0.70
N MET A 516 17.57 8.79 -1.74
CA MET A 516 16.35 8.00 -1.59
C MET A 516 16.64 6.67 -0.88
N PHE A 517 17.70 5.96 -1.30
CA PHE A 517 18.09 4.70 -0.66
C PHE A 517 18.49 4.89 0.81
N VAL A 518 19.31 5.90 1.13
CA VAL A 518 19.70 6.20 2.51
C VAL A 518 18.49 6.59 3.35
N SER A 519 17.59 7.42 2.81
CA SER A 519 16.34 7.80 3.47
C SER A 519 15.46 6.59 3.76
N GLN A 520 15.37 5.65 2.81
CA GLN A 520 14.64 4.40 2.98
C GLN A 520 15.26 3.52 4.05
N VAL A 521 16.59 3.36 4.09
CA VAL A 521 17.29 2.58 5.12
C VAL A 521 17.01 3.18 6.51
N ILE A 522 17.12 4.50 6.67
CA ILE A 522 16.88 5.17 7.95
C ILE A 522 15.41 5.05 8.35
N GLY A 523 14.48 5.29 7.43
CA GLY A 523 13.04 5.16 7.69
C GLY A 523 12.63 3.73 8.04
N THR A 524 13.16 2.72 7.33
CA THR A 524 12.95 1.31 7.67
C THR A 524 13.52 0.97 9.05
N ALA A 525 14.72 1.45 9.39
CA ALA A 525 15.30 1.24 10.73
C ALA A 525 14.44 1.87 11.83
N MET A 526 13.95 3.10 11.60
CA MET A 526 13.00 3.77 12.49
C MET A 526 11.70 2.96 12.60
N GLY A 527 11.15 2.46 11.50
CA GLY A 527 9.94 1.63 11.47
C GLY A 527 10.09 0.32 12.24
N CYS A 528 11.26 -0.33 12.15
CA CYS A 528 11.57 -1.55 12.92
C CYS A 528 11.52 -1.35 14.44
N ILE A 529 11.65 -0.10 14.93
CA ILE A 529 11.54 0.23 16.36
C ILE A 529 10.16 0.83 16.67
N ILE A 530 9.74 1.84 15.91
CA ILE A 530 8.52 2.60 16.16
C ILE A 530 7.28 1.71 15.99
N SER A 531 7.21 0.88 14.95
CA SER A 531 6.02 0.06 14.71
C SER A 531 5.78 -0.98 15.82
N PRO A 532 6.78 -1.77 16.28
CA PRO A 532 6.60 -2.60 17.47
C PRO A 532 6.23 -1.83 18.73
N CYS A 533 6.84 -0.66 18.98
CA CYS A 533 6.52 0.16 20.14
C CYS A 533 5.07 0.65 20.11
N VAL A 534 4.61 1.15 18.95
CA VAL A 534 3.22 1.59 18.77
C VAL A 534 2.27 0.41 18.94
N PHE A 535 2.54 -0.74 18.29
CA PHE A 535 1.73 -1.94 18.49
C PHE A 535 1.69 -2.37 19.96
N TRP A 536 2.82 -2.31 20.66
CA TRP A 536 2.91 -2.65 22.07
C TRP A 536 2.05 -1.75 22.96
N LEU A 537 1.93 -0.45 22.62
CA LEU A 537 1.00 0.46 23.29
C LEU A 537 -0.44 -0.02 23.12
N PHE A 538 -0.88 -0.35 21.89
CA PHE A 538 -2.21 -0.91 21.68
C PHE A 538 -2.40 -2.23 22.44
N TYR A 539 -1.41 -3.13 22.36
CA TYR A 539 -1.45 -4.44 23.00
C TYR A 539 -1.50 -4.38 24.54
N LYS A 540 -0.94 -3.33 25.15
CA LYS A 540 -1.00 -3.12 26.61
C LYS A 540 -2.18 -2.26 27.06
N ALA A 541 -2.66 -1.36 26.22
CA ALA A 541 -3.79 -0.48 26.54
C ALA A 541 -5.14 -1.22 26.42
N PHE A 542 -5.26 -2.15 25.46
CA PHE A 542 -6.50 -2.87 25.17
C PHE A 542 -6.34 -4.35 25.52
N ASN A 543 -6.90 -4.78 26.65
CA ASN A 543 -6.79 -6.16 27.15
C ASN A 543 -7.55 -7.18 26.27
N ASP A 544 -8.50 -6.70 25.49
CA ASP A 544 -9.34 -7.45 24.56
C ASP A 544 -8.86 -7.36 23.09
N LEU A 545 -7.68 -6.77 22.84
CA LEU A 545 -7.15 -6.60 21.49
C LEU A 545 -7.07 -7.95 20.76
N GLY A 546 -7.65 -7.99 19.56
CA GLY A 546 -7.68 -9.18 18.73
C GLY A 546 -8.87 -10.10 18.98
N THR A 547 -9.71 -9.80 19.96
CA THR A 547 -10.94 -10.56 20.17
C THR A 547 -12.06 -10.04 19.28
N THR A 548 -12.90 -10.96 18.82
CA THR A 548 -14.09 -10.62 18.04
C THR A 548 -15.00 -9.70 18.86
N GLY A 549 -15.38 -8.53 18.33
CA GLY A 549 -16.23 -7.57 19.04
C GLY A 549 -15.49 -6.45 19.80
N SER A 550 -14.16 -6.56 19.97
CA SER A 550 -13.35 -5.50 20.58
C SER A 550 -13.23 -4.26 19.68
N GLU A 551 -12.74 -3.14 20.24
CA GLU A 551 -12.43 -1.93 19.46
C GLU A 551 -11.37 -2.21 18.36
N TYR A 552 -10.47 -3.17 18.62
CA TYR A 552 -9.37 -3.57 17.74
C TYR A 552 -9.39 -5.09 17.47
N PRO A 553 -10.32 -5.60 16.64
CA PRO A 553 -10.53 -7.03 16.47
C PRO A 553 -9.43 -7.73 15.65
N ALA A 554 -8.58 -6.98 14.95
CA ALA A 554 -7.47 -7.48 14.11
C ALA A 554 -7.89 -8.64 13.19
N PRO A 555 -8.89 -8.44 12.31
CA PRO A 555 -9.57 -9.54 11.64
C PRO A 555 -8.67 -10.35 10.70
N TYR A 556 -7.66 -9.72 10.10
CA TYR A 556 -6.71 -10.39 9.22
C TYR A 556 -5.78 -11.33 9.98
N ALA A 557 -5.57 -11.15 11.27
CA ALA A 557 -4.73 -12.06 12.04
C ALA A 557 -5.32 -13.47 12.08
N LEU A 558 -6.64 -13.56 12.32
CA LEU A 558 -7.39 -14.81 12.27
C LEU A 558 -7.37 -15.44 10.87
N VAL A 559 -7.50 -14.62 9.82
CA VAL A 559 -7.45 -15.10 8.43
C VAL A 559 -6.12 -15.73 8.10
N TYR A 560 -5.02 -15.04 8.40
CA TYR A 560 -3.69 -15.54 8.08
C TYR A 560 -3.38 -16.80 8.87
N ARG A 561 -3.79 -16.87 10.14
CA ARG A 561 -3.68 -18.09 10.94
C ARG A 561 -4.44 -19.24 10.30
N ASN A 562 -5.72 -19.04 9.95
CA ASN A 562 -6.55 -20.09 9.33
C ASN A 562 -6.06 -20.50 7.94
N MET A 563 -5.51 -19.57 7.14
CA MET A 563 -4.82 -19.90 5.89
C MET A 563 -3.60 -20.80 6.15
N SER A 564 -2.88 -20.56 7.23
CA SER A 564 -1.72 -21.37 7.59
C SER A 564 -2.09 -22.73 8.15
N ILE A 565 -3.20 -22.86 8.88
CA ILE A 565 -3.77 -24.17 9.26
C ILE A 565 -4.16 -24.95 8.01
N LEU A 566 -4.89 -24.31 7.08
CA LEU A 566 -5.29 -24.94 5.81
C LEU A 566 -4.09 -25.37 4.96
N GLY A 567 -3.02 -24.56 4.94
CA GLY A 567 -1.80 -24.90 4.21
C GLY A 567 -1.05 -26.10 4.77
N VAL A 568 -1.27 -26.43 6.05
CA VAL A 568 -0.57 -27.48 6.80
C VAL A 568 -1.37 -28.78 6.87
N GLU A 569 -2.66 -28.68 7.20
CA GLU A 569 -3.56 -29.83 7.35
C GLU A 569 -4.22 -30.25 6.02
N GLY A 570 -4.14 -29.39 5.01
CA GLY A 570 -4.74 -29.62 3.71
C GLY A 570 -6.26 -29.47 3.71
N PHE A 571 -6.88 -29.85 2.59
CA PHE A 571 -8.31 -29.63 2.34
C PHE A 571 -9.26 -30.55 3.13
N SER A 572 -8.73 -31.54 3.87
CA SER A 572 -9.49 -32.51 4.66
C SER A 572 -10.11 -31.95 5.93
N ALA A 573 -9.71 -30.77 6.39
CA ALA A 573 -10.25 -30.11 7.59
C ALA A 573 -11.62 -29.41 7.37
N LEU A 574 -12.14 -29.37 6.13
CA LEU A 574 -13.30 -28.53 5.78
C LEU A 574 -14.67 -29.22 6.03
N PRO A 575 -15.70 -28.46 6.46
CA PRO A 575 -17.06 -28.98 6.59
C PRO A 575 -17.64 -29.50 5.25
N LYS A 576 -18.65 -30.38 5.31
CA LYS A 576 -19.32 -30.94 4.12
C LYS A 576 -19.78 -29.81 3.17
N ASN A 577 -19.56 -29.98 1.87
CA ASN A 577 -19.86 -28.99 0.81
C ASN A 577 -19.10 -27.65 0.88
N CYS A 578 -18.30 -27.38 1.92
CA CYS A 578 -17.53 -26.13 2.05
C CYS A 578 -16.46 -26.02 0.96
N LEU A 579 -15.76 -27.12 0.67
CA LEU A 579 -14.75 -27.20 -0.39
C LEU A 579 -15.33 -26.97 -1.79
N THR A 580 -16.52 -27.52 -2.07
CA THR A 580 -17.22 -27.28 -3.34
C THR A 580 -17.55 -25.80 -3.52
N LEU A 581 -18.06 -25.13 -2.48
CA LEU A 581 -18.31 -23.70 -2.52
C LEU A 581 -16.99 -22.91 -2.70
N CYS A 582 -15.92 -23.30 -2.01
CA CYS A 582 -14.60 -22.68 -2.18
C CYS A 582 -14.12 -22.77 -3.63
N TYR A 583 -14.25 -23.92 -4.30
CA TYR A 583 -13.89 -24.05 -5.71
C TYR A 583 -14.77 -23.18 -6.62
N ILE A 584 -16.07 -23.13 -6.38
CA ILE A 584 -16.98 -22.27 -7.15
C ILE A 584 -16.56 -20.80 -7.03
N PHE A 585 -16.32 -20.31 -5.81
CA PHE A 585 -15.93 -18.91 -5.60
C PHE A 585 -14.51 -18.60 -6.06
N PHE A 586 -13.58 -19.55 -5.96
CA PHE A 586 -12.23 -19.44 -6.49
C PHE A 586 -12.25 -19.31 -8.03
N ILE A 587 -12.97 -20.20 -8.71
CA ILE A 587 -13.12 -20.17 -10.17
C ILE A 587 -13.89 -18.92 -10.60
N ALA A 588 -14.94 -18.54 -9.88
CA ALA A 588 -15.68 -17.31 -10.13
C ALA A 588 -14.78 -16.07 -10.02
N ALA A 589 -13.89 -16.00 -9.03
CA ALA A 589 -12.94 -14.90 -8.89
C ALA A 589 -11.98 -14.81 -10.10
N ILE A 590 -11.50 -15.95 -10.59
CA ILE A 590 -10.66 -16.01 -11.80
C ILE A 590 -11.46 -15.56 -13.03
N ILE A 591 -12.68 -16.08 -13.21
CA ILE A 591 -13.54 -15.75 -14.35
C ILE A 591 -13.92 -14.27 -14.35
N ILE A 592 -14.32 -13.70 -13.20
CA ILE A 592 -14.67 -12.28 -13.10
C ILE A 592 -13.49 -11.40 -13.50
N ASN A 593 -12.28 -11.73 -13.03
CA ASN A 593 -11.09 -10.99 -13.42
C ASN A 593 -10.73 -11.18 -14.90
N ALA A 594 -10.90 -12.39 -15.46
CA ALA A 594 -10.71 -12.65 -16.88
C ALA A 594 -11.71 -11.88 -17.75
N ILE A 595 -13.00 -11.90 -17.42
CA ILE A 595 -14.02 -11.10 -18.10
C ILE A 595 -13.67 -9.62 -18.00
N ARG A 596 -13.28 -9.14 -16.81
CA ARG A 596 -12.91 -7.74 -16.64
C ARG A 596 -11.74 -7.30 -17.52
N ASP A 597 -10.78 -8.19 -17.77
CA ASP A 597 -9.64 -7.90 -18.64
C ASP A 597 -9.98 -8.04 -20.13
N LEU A 598 -10.91 -8.92 -20.50
CA LEU A 598 -11.38 -9.13 -21.87
C LEU A 598 -12.33 -8.03 -22.33
N VAL A 599 -13.18 -7.55 -21.42
CA VAL A 599 -14.15 -6.49 -21.73
C VAL A 599 -13.44 -5.14 -21.61
N GLY A 600 -13.46 -4.34 -22.69
CA GLY A 600 -12.69 -3.09 -22.80
C GLY A 600 -12.86 -2.08 -21.64
N THR A 601 -11.99 -1.06 -21.61
CA THR A 601 -11.89 -0.05 -20.53
C THR A 601 -13.19 0.67 -20.16
N LYS A 602 -14.18 0.71 -21.07
CA LYS A 602 -15.50 1.29 -20.81
C LYS A 602 -16.36 0.45 -19.87
N TRP A 603 -16.33 -0.88 -20.00
CA TRP A 603 -17.21 -1.79 -19.26
C TRP A 603 -16.53 -2.47 -18.06
N SER A 604 -15.20 -2.65 -18.12
CA SER A 604 -14.39 -3.15 -16.99
C SER A 604 -14.47 -2.28 -15.72
N ARG A 605 -14.94 -1.04 -15.84
CA ARG A 605 -15.20 -0.11 -14.73
C ARG A 605 -16.49 -0.42 -13.95
N PHE A 606 -17.36 -1.28 -14.47
CA PHE A 606 -18.61 -1.68 -13.80
C PHE A 606 -18.53 -3.08 -13.20
N ILE A 607 -17.50 -3.86 -13.53
CA ILE A 607 -17.31 -5.22 -13.02
C ILE A 607 -16.61 -5.15 -11.66
N PRO A 608 -17.24 -5.63 -10.57
CA PRO A 608 -16.66 -5.56 -9.25
C PRO A 608 -15.39 -6.41 -9.12
N LEU A 609 -14.49 -5.96 -8.24
CA LEU A 609 -13.22 -6.59 -7.91
C LEU A 609 -13.45 -7.78 -6.95
N PRO A 610 -13.12 -9.02 -7.34
CA PRO A 610 -13.28 -10.18 -6.47
C PRO A 610 -12.53 -10.06 -5.14
N MET A 611 -11.32 -9.48 -5.11
CA MET A 611 -10.61 -9.22 -3.84
C MET A 611 -11.40 -8.33 -2.89
N ALA A 612 -11.99 -7.23 -3.39
CA ALA A 612 -12.75 -6.31 -2.57
C ALA A 612 -14.05 -6.97 -2.07
N THR A 613 -14.74 -7.69 -2.95
CA THR A 613 -15.93 -8.49 -2.60
C THR A 613 -15.59 -9.55 -1.53
N GLY A 614 -14.46 -10.26 -1.69
CA GLY A 614 -13.93 -11.27 -0.77
C GLY A 614 -13.54 -10.70 0.59
N ASN A 615 -12.98 -9.49 0.61
CA ASN A 615 -12.72 -8.78 1.84
C ASN A 615 -14.02 -8.45 2.57
N THR A 616 -15.10 -8.03 1.89
CA THR A 616 -16.39 -7.75 2.57
C THR A 616 -17.06 -8.99 3.14
N LEU A 617 -16.94 -10.15 2.45
CA LEU A 617 -17.39 -11.44 2.97
C LEU A 617 -16.79 -11.72 4.36
N LEU A 618 -15.60 -11.17 4.63
CA LEU A 618 -14.85 -11.35 5.86
C LEU A 618 -14.97 -10.19 6.87
N PHE A 619 -15.08 -8.96 6.40
CA PHE A 619 -14.96 -7.73 7.19
C PHE A 619 -16.03 -7.54 8.26
N ARG A 620 -17.26 -8.04 8.03
CA ARG A 620 -18.34 -7.94 9.04
C ARG A 620 -18.47 -9.17 9.93
N ILE A 621 -17.65 -10.20 9.71
CA ILE A 621 -17.60 -11.39 10.58
C ILE A 621 -17.13 -10.99 11.98
N LEU A 622 -16.28 -9.97 12.07
CA LEU A 622 -15.51 -9.69 13.29
C LEU A 622 -15.93 -8.40 14.04
N LEU A 623 -16.80 -7.58 13.44
CA LEU A 623 -17.37 -6.37 14.04
C LEU A 623 -18.77 -6.60 14.64
N CYS A 624 -19.30 -7.81 14.52
CA CYS A 624 -20.66 -8.12 14.94
C CYS A 624 -20.69 -9.45 15.68
N HIS A 625 -19.97 -9.47 16.81
CA HIS A 625 -20.30 -10.32 17.93
C HIS A 625 -20.10 -9.55 19.22
#